data_AF-A0A535N151-F1
#
_entry.id   AF-A0A535N151-F1
#
_cell.length_a   1.000
_cell.length_b   1.000
_cell.length_c   1.000
_cell.angle_alpha   90.00
_cell.angle_beta   90.00
_cell.angle_gamma   90.00
#
_symmetry.space_group_name_H-M   'P 1'
#
loop_
_entity.id
_entity.type
_entity.pdbx_description
1 polymer ?
#
loop_
_entity_poly.entity_id
_entity_poly.type
_entity_poly.pdbx_seq_one_letter_code
_entity_poly.pdbx_strand_id
1 'polypeptide(L)' 'MRLARRFAGFVLVNVVLGLLLPACVSPEAATELAPTLSLKSIGGSRVAFQNGIPVPTFSYQPRRR' A
#
# COMPACT_ATOMS: atom_id res chain seq x y z
N MET A 1 -23.94 -15.29 -35.34
CA MET A 1 -23.48 -13.97 -34.83
C MET A 1 -23.30 -13.88 -33.31
N ARG A 2 -24.00 -14.65 -32.47
CA ARG A 2 -23.90 -14.57 -30.99
C ARG A 2 -22.52 -14.98 -30.42
N LEU A 3 -21.84 -15.91 -31.10
CA LEU A 3 -20.58 -16.48 -30.65
C LEU A 3 -19.39 -15.52 -30.85
N ALA A 4 -19.34 -14.85 -32.00
CA ALA A 4 -18.36 -13.79 -32.30
C ALA A 4 -18.44 -12.63 -31.30
N ARG A 5 -19.66 -12.26 -30.86
CA ARG A 5 -19.89 -11.21 -29.87
C ARG A 5 -19.39 -11.60 -28.47
N ARG A 6 -19.49 -12.88 -28.09
CA ARG A 6 -18.91 -13.41 -26.83
C ARG A 6 -17.38 -13.40 -26.86
N PHE A 7 -16.78 -13.78 -28.00
CA PHE A 7 -15.32 -13.72 -28.15
C PHE A 7 -14.79 -12.30 -28.08
N ALA A 8 -15.43 -11.34 -28.75
CA ALA A 8 -15.06 -9.94 -28.68
C ALA A 8 -15.13 -9.40 -27.23
N GLY A 9 -16.17 -9.77 -26.47
CA GLY A 9 -16.28 -9.42 -25.06
C GLY A 9 -15.16 -10.00 -24.19
N PHE A 10 -14.80 -11.27 -24.41
CA PHE A 10 -13.69 -11.91 -23.69
C PHE A 10 -12.36 -11.23 -23.96
N VAL A 11 -12.08 -10.88 -25.21
CA VAL A 11 -10.85 -10.16 -25.57
C VAL A 11 -10.83 -8.79 -24.91
N LEU A 12 -11.94 -8.04 -24.97
CA LEU A 12 -12.04 -6.73 -24.33
C LEU A 12 -11.77 -6.79 -22.83
N VAL A 13 -12.36 -7.76 -22.13
CA VAL A 13 -12.15 -7.94 -20.68
C VAL A 13 -10.68 -8.24 -20.36
N ASN A 14 -10.02 -9.11 -21.14
CA ASN A 14 -8.60 -9.41 -20.92
C ASN A 14 -7.70 -8.20 -21.16
N VAL A 15 -7.97 -7.42 -22.20
CA VAL A 15 -7.23 -6.19 -22.50
C VAL A 15 -7.39 -5.17 -21.37
N VAL A 16 -8.63 -4.92 -20.95
CA VAL A 16 -8.94 -3.99 -19.85
C VAL A 16 -8.29 -4.44 -18.54
N LEU A 17 -8.35 -5.74 -18.23
CA LEU A 17 -7.75 -6.29 -17.02
C LEU A 17 -6.22 -6.17 -17.05
N GLY A 18 -5.58 -6.49 -18.18
CA GLY A 18 -4.13 -6.33 -18.37
C GLY A 18 -3.64 -4.89 -18.22
N LEU A 19 -4.48 -3.91 -18.60
CA LEU A 19 -4.20 -2.47 -18.43
C LEU A 19 -4.39 -1.99 -16.98
N LEU A 20 -5.34 -2.55 -16.25
CA LEU A 20 -5.67 -2.12 -14.88
C LEU A 20 -4.83 -2.81 -13.80
N LEU A 21 -4.39 -4.05 -14.05
CA LEU A 21 -3.56 -4.83 -13.12
C LEU A 21 -2.32 -4.06 -12.61
N PRO A 22 -1.51 -3.39 -13.46
CA PRO A 22 -0.35 -2.64 -13.01
C PRO A 22 -0.69 -1.42 -12.15
N ALA A 23 -1.89 -0.84 -12.33
CA ALA A 23 -2.35 0.31 -11.54
C ALA A 23 -2.85 -0.11 -10.14
N CYS A 24 -3.19 -1.39 -9.96
CA CYS A 24 -3.57 -1.95 -8.67
C CYS A 24 -2.37 -2.41 -7.84
N VAL A 25 -1.19 -2.58 -8.46
CA VAL A 25 0.04 -2.86 -7.74
C VAL A 25 0.61 -1.52 -7.29
N SER A 26 0.68 -1.30 -5.97
CA SER A 26 1.42 -0.16 -5.44
C SER A 26 2.86 -0.27 -5.94
N PRO A 27 3.41 0.75 -6.63
CA PRO A 27 4.83 0.75 -6.91
C PRO A 27 5.55 0.75 -5.57
N GLU A 28 6.06 -0.41 -5.18
CA GLU A 28 7.03 -0.60 -4.10
C GLU A 28 8.38 -0.02 -4.53
N ALA A 29 8.37 1.08 -5.30
CA ALA A 29 9.48 2.01 -5.36
C ALA A 29 9.48 2.73 -4.02
N ALA A 30 9.95 1.99 -3.00
CA ALA A 30 10.60 2.54 -1.84
C ALA A 30 11.54 3.61 -2.36
N THR A 31 11.12 4.86 -2.23
CA THR A 31 11.96 6.03 -2.43
C THR A 31 13.29 5.77 -1.74
N GLU A 32 14.41 6.06 -2.40
CA GLU A 32 15.78 5.93 -1.87
C GLU A 32 16.02 6.66 -0.52
N LEU A 33 15.02 7.39 -0.03
CA LEU A 33 14.97 7.87 1.35
C LEU A 33 14.68 6.71 2.31
N ALA A 34 15.68 6.43 3.14
CA ALA A 34 15.48 5.62 4.33
C ALA A 34 14.23 6.11 5.08
N PRO A 35 13.30 5.21 5.48
CA PRO A 35 12.07 5.61 6.12
C PRO A 35 12.42 6.39 7.39
N THR A 36 12.01 7.66 7.42
CA THR A 36 12.21 8.51 8.60
C THR A 36 11.54 7.89 9.80
N LEU A 37 10.41 7.20 9.60
CA LEU A 37 9.66 6.49 10.64
C LEU A 37 9.90 4.96 10.56
N SER A 38 10.37 4.37 11.66
CA SER A 38 10.54 2.91 11.80
C SER A 38 9.92 2.41 13.10
N LEU A 39 9.48 1.15 13.13
CA LEU A 39 8.95 0.50 14.33
C LEU A 39 9.94 -0.55 14.82
N LYS A 40 10.36 -0.47 16.08
CA LYS A 40 11.24 -1.46 16.71
C LYS A 40 10.55 -2.10 17.92
N SER A 41 10.80 -3.39 18.13
CA SER A 41 10.36 -4.09 19.34
C SER A 41 11.44 -3.97 20.41
N ILE A 42 11.09 -3.39 21.57
CA ILE A 42 12.00 -3.19 22.70
C ILE A 42 11.26 -3.62 23.96
N GLY A 43 11.81 -4.59 24.70
CA GLY A 43 11.21 -5.07 25.96
C GLY A 43 9.77 -5.58 25.83
N GLY A 44 9.38 -6.15 24.68
CA GLY A 44 8.02 -6.62 24.42
C GLY A 44 7.03 -5.53 23.98
N SER A 45 7.45 -4.26 23.89
CA SER A 45 6.64 -3.15 23.39
C SER A 45 7.07 -2.70 22.00
N ARG A 46 6.11 -2.25 21.17
CA ARG A 46 6.40 -1.65 19.86
C ARG A 46 6.62 -0.15 20.02
N VAL A 47 7.83 0.32 19.72
CA VAL A 47 8.22 1.72 19.82
C VAL A 47 8.45 2.29 18.43
N ALA A 48 7.86 3.44 18.14
CA ALA A 48 8.12 4.19 16.91
C ALA A 48 9.40 5.02 17.05
N PHE A 49 10.20 5.05 16.00
CA PHE A 49 11.43 5.81 15.88
C PHE A 49 11.34 6.75 14.70
N GLN A 50 11.67 8.02 14.90
CA GLN A 50 11.80 9.00 13.83
C GLN A 50 13.27 9.44 13.72
N ASN A 51 13.91 9.22 12.58
CA ASN A 51 15.33 9.50 12.35
C ASN A 51 16.26 8.86 13.41
N GLY A 52 15.90 7.66 13.88
CA GLY A 52 16.66 6.96 14.95
C GLY A 52 16.36 7.44 16.37
N ILE A 53 15.53 8.47 16.55
CA ILE A 53 15.10 8.99 17.86
C ILE A 53 13.77 8.31 18.24
N PRO A 54 13.62 7.74 19.45
CA PRO A 54 12.35 7.18 19.88
C PRO A 54 11.31 8.30 19.96
N VAL A 55 10.22 8.14 19.21
CA VAL A 55 9.08 9.05 19.28
C VAL A 55 8.34 8.72 20.58
N PRO A 56 7.98 9.73 21.40
CA PRO A 56 7.12 9.50 22.56
C PRO A 56 5.87 8.77 22.08
N THR A 57 5.48 7.73 22.80
CA THR A 57 4.39 6.86 22.38
C THR A 57 3.16 7.71 22.10
N PHE A 58 2.66 7.66 20.86
CA PHE A 58 1.34 8.19 20.50
C PHE A 58 0.26 7.31 21.16
N SER A 59 0.29 7.23 22.50
CA SER A 59 -0.85 6.79 23.30
C SER A 59 -2.06 7.59 22.85
N TYR A 60 -3.24 6.97 22.96
CA TYR A 60 -4.50 7.58 22.54
C TYR A 60 -4.59 9.04 23.03
N GLN A 61 -4.53 9.98 22.08
CA GLN A 61 -4.72 11.40 22.35
C GLN A 61 -6.19 11.72 22.04
N PRO A 62 -7.06 11.90 23.05
CA PRO A 62 -8.45 12.24 22.81
C PRO A 62 -8.54 13.56 22.05
N ARG A 63 -9.08 13.53 20.83
CA ARG A 63 -9.40 14.72 20.04
C ARG A 63 -10.83 15.12 20.37
N ARG A 64 -11.04 16.33 20.92
CA ARG A 64 -12.40 16.90 20.98
C ARG A 64 -12.87 17.11 19.54
N ARG A 65 -13.94 16.42 19.14
CA ARG A 65 -14.64 16.70 17.88
C ARG A 65 -15.34 18.03 17.96
#